data_AF-A0A5J4S8P6-F1
#
_entry.id   AF-A0A5J4S8P6-F1
#
_cell.length_a   1.000
_cell.length_b   1.000
_cell.length_c   1.000
_cell.angle_alpha   90.00
_cell.angle_beta   90.00
_cell.angle_gamma   90.00
#
_symmetry.space_group_name_H-M   'P 1'
#
loop_
_entity.id
_entity.type
_entity.pdbx_description
1 polymer ?
#
loop_
_entity_poly.entity_id
_entity_poly.type
_entity_poly.pdbx_seq_one_letter_code
_entity_poly.pdbx_strand_id
1 'polypeptide(L)'
;MSLDIHFFKNDVDFRKIRKDIDILQKKLRSTQDEMEQLEDDYEDAKLSAFNITHNLNEMAKAVGLYEVLWHPEEIGITVASQMISPLENSIKELEANPDKYKVYNPSNGWDNYEDFVRFCKSVLQKCREYPDAAIEACG
;
A
#
# COMPACT_ATOMS: atom_id res chain seq x y z
N MET A 1 -20.63 -5.36 41.41
CA MET A 1 -19.36 -5.15 42.13
C MET A 1 -18.89 -6.50 42.63
N SER A 2 -17.79 -7.00 42.09
CA SER A 2 -17.09 -8.18 42.61
C SER A 2 -15.86 -7.72 43.41
N LEU A 3 -15.51 -8.47 44.45
CA LEU A 3 -14.27 -8.29 45.21
C LEU A 3 -13.41 -9.52 44.93
N ASP A 4 -12.19 -9.29 44.45
CA ASP A 4 -11.18 -10.32 44.28
C ASP A 4 -10.10 -10.18 45.36
N ILE A 5 -9.80 -11.28 46.05
CA ILE A 5 -8.73 -11.38 47.05
C ILE A 5 -7.65 -12.30 46.48
N HIS A 6 -6.41 -11.81 46.43
CA HIS A 6 -5.26 -12.56 45.89
C HIS A 6 -4.23 -12.82 46.99
N PHE A 7 -3.68 -14.04 47.01
CA PHE A 7 -2.58 -14.44 47.89
C PHE A 7 -1.30 -14.57 47.05
N PHE A 8 -0.19 -14.00 47.53
CA PHE A 8 1.09 -13.98 46.81
C PHE A 8 2.16 -14.77 47.59
N LYS A 9 3.21 -15.22 46.89
CA LYS A 9 4.37 -15.86 47.53
C LYS A 9 5.13 -14.83 48.39
N ASN A 10 5.61 -15.25 49.57
CA ASN A 10 6.25 -14.35 50.54
C ASN A 10 7.60 -13.78 50.07
N ASP A 11 8.28 -14.46 49.15
CA ASP A 11 9.57 -14.07 48.57
C ASP A 11 9.44 -13.19 47.32
N VAL A 12 8.22 -12.78 46.95
CA VAL A 12 7.95 -12.00 45.74
C VAL A 12 7.42 -10.61 46.10
N ASP A 13 8.08 -9.57 45.59
CA ASP A 13 7.60 -8.19 45.67
C ASP A 13 6.52 -7.92 44.62
N PHE A 14 5.32 -8.45 44.85
CA PHE A 14 4.18 -8.30 43.94
C PHE A 14 3.73 -6.84 43.77
N ARG A 15 4.04 -5.96 44.74
CA ARG A 15 3.70 -4.54 44.67
C ARG A 15 4.61 -3.83 43.67
N LYS A 16 5.91 -4.13 43.68
CA LYS A 16 6.83 -3.66 42.66
C LYS A 16 6.43 -4.18 41.28
N ILE A 17 6.15 -5.48 41.15
CA ILE A 17 5.70 -6.07 39.88
C ILE A 17 4.46 -5.36 39.35
N ARG A 18 3.45 -5.14 40.20
CA ARG A 18 2.23 -4.41 39.81
C ARG A 18 2.53 -2.99 39.35
N LYS A 19 3.39 -2.27 40.08
CA LYS A 19 3.80 -0.90 39.70
C LYS A 19 4.51 -0.89 38.34
N ASP A 20 5.39 -1.86 38.10
CA ASP A 20 6.11 -1.99 36.84
C ASP A 20 5.14 -2.29 35.69
N ILE A 21 4.13 -3.13 35.92
CA ILE A 21 3.03 -3.36 34.97
C ILE A 21 2.28 -2.06 34.68
N ASP A 22 1.87 -1.30 35.69
CA ASP A 22 1.14 -0.04 35.51
C ASP A 22 1.97 0.98 34.70
N ILE A 23 3.29 1.03 34.94
CA ILE A 23 4.22 1.87 34.16
C ILE A 23 4.27 1.41 32.70
N LEU A 24 4.41 0.11 32.45
CA LEU A 24 4.44 -0.45 31.11
C LEU A 24 3.10 -0.24 30.37
N GLN A 25 1.97 -0.40 31.06
CA GLN A 25 0.64 -0.13 30.50
C GLN A 25 0.47 1.34 30.11
N LYS A 26 0.99 2.26 30.94
CA LYS A 26 0.97 3.69 30.59
C LYS A 26 1.84 3.99 29.38
N LYS A 27 3.04 3.40 29.30
CA LYS A 27 3.91 3.53 28.13
C LYS A 27 3.24 2.97 26.88
N LEU A 28 2.67 1.77 26.97
CA LEU A 28 1.95 1.13 25.87
C LEU A 28 0.84 2.03 25.34
N ARG A 29 0.01 2.59 26.23
CA ARG A 29 -1.06 3.52 25.84
C ARG A 29 -0.50 4.75 25.12
N SER A 30 0.53 5.38 25.68
CA SER A 30 1.17 6.54 25.06
C SER A 30 1.75 6.24 23.67
N THR A 31 2.34 5.05 23.49
CA THR A 31 2.86 4.62 22.19
C THR A 31 1.73 4.31 21.20
N GLN A 32 0.60 3.77 21.68
CA GLN A 32 -0.58 3.56 20.83
C GLN A 32 -1.16 4.89 20.35
N ASP A 33 -1.29 5.88 21.24
CA ASP A 33 -1.77 7.21 20.89
C ASP A 33 -0.82 7.90 19.86
N GLU A 34 0.49 7.73 20.00
CA GLU A 34 1.49 8.24 19.05
C GLU A 34 1.39 7.54 17.67
N MET A 35 1.14 6.23 17.67
CA MET A 35 0.96 5.46 16.44
C MET A 35 -0.31 5.85 15.70
N GLU A 36 -1.43 6.03 16.42
CA GLU A 36 -2.70 6.51 15.85
C GLU A 36 -2.53 7.88 15.18
N GLN A 37 -1.81 8.81 15.83
CA GLN A 37 -1.53 10.12 15.23
C GLN A 37 -0.68 10.02 13.95
N LEU A 38 0.30 9.11 13.91
CA LEU A 38 1.13 8.92 12.71
C LEU A 38 0.35 8.26 11.56
N GLU A 39 -0.58 7.35 11.87
CA GLU A 39 -1.49 6.76 10.89
C GLU A 39 -2.42 7.82 10.30
N ASP A 40 -2.97 8.70 11.14
CA ASP A 40 -3.77 9.84 10.70
C ASP A 40 -2.97 10.79 9.81
N ASP A 41 -1.75 11.18 10.22
CA ASP A 41 -0.87 12.05 9.44
C ASP A 41 -0.50 11.42 8.08
N TYR A 42 -0.33 10.10 8.03
CA TYR A 42 -0.05 9.36 6.80
C TYR A 42 -1.25 9.34 5.84
N GLU A 43 -2.46 9.09 6.34
CA GLU A 43 -3.68 9.14 5.53
C GLU A 43 -3.98 10.55 5.02
N ASP A 44 -3.78 11.58 5.85
CA ASP A 44 -3.97 12.98 5.47
C ASP A 44 -2.97 13.44 4.38
N ALA A 45 -1.75 12.89 4.36
CA ALA A 45 -0.76 13.16 3.33
C ALA A 45 -1.05 12.49 1.98
N LYS A 46 -1.92 11.48 1.95
CA LYS A 46 -2.15 10.64 0.77
C LYS A 46 -3.08 11.32 -0.24
N LEU A 47 -2.55 11.63 -1.42
CA LEU A 47 -3.32 12.30 -2.49
C LEU A 47 -4.28 11.35 -3.24
N SER A 48 -3.86 10.09 -3.43
CA SER A 48 -4.67 9.06 -4.08
C SER A 48 -4.10 7.67 -3.83
N ALA A 49 -4.95 6.64 -3.82
CA ALA A 49 -4.55 5.24 -3.79
C ALA A 49 -5.21 4.46 -4.92
N PHE A 50 -4.46 3.52 -5.51
CA PHE A 50 -4.96 2.59 -6.50
C PHE A 50 -4.57 1.17 -6.11
N ASN A 51 -5.46 0.23 -6.40
CA ASN A 51 -5.22 -1.18 -6.14
C ASN A 51 -5.47 -1.97 -7.41
N ILE A 52 -4.59 -2.94 -7.69
CA ILE A 52 -4.72 -3.88 -8.78
C ILE A 52 -4.08 -5.22 -8.38
N THR A 53 -4.65 -6.33 -8.83
CA THR A 53 -4.14 -7.64 -8.41
C THR A 53 -2.86 -8.01 -9.15
N HIS A 54 -2.03 -8.84 -8.50
CA HIS A 54 -0.86 -9.46 -9.14
C HIS A 54 -1.22 -10.41 -10.30
N ASN A 55 -2.50 -10.75 -10.50
CA ASN A 55 -2.93 -11.58 -11.64
C ASN A 55 -2.63 -10.91 -12.98
N LEU A 56 -2.52 -9.58 -13.01
CA LEU A 56 -2.23 -8.79 -14.20
C LEU A 56 -0.73 -8.51 -14.40
N ASN A 57 0.15 -9.04 -13.55
CA ASN A 57 1.60 -8.84 -13.67
C ASN A 57 2.14 -9.26 -15.04
N GLU A 58 1.67 -10.39 -15.59
CA GLU A 58 2.15 -10.88 -16.90
C GLU A 58 1.72 -9.96 -18.04
N MET A 59 0.52 -9.37 -17.95
CA MET A 59 0.08 -8.34 -18.89
C MET A 59 0.91 -7.06 -18.75
N ALA A 60 1.19 -6.63 -17.51
CA ALA A 60 2.05 -5.50 -17.22
C ALA A 60 3.46 -5.71 -17.76
N LYS A 61 4.04 -6.91 -17.60
CA LYS A 61 5.35 -7.29 -18.16
C LYS A 61 5.32 -7.23 -19.69
N ALA A 62 4.29 -7.80 -20.31
CA ALA A 62 4.15 -7.85 -21.77
C ALA A 62 4.04 -6.46 -22.41
N VAL A 63 3.52 -5.46 -21.70
CA VAL A 63 3.45 -4.06 -22.17
C VAL A 63 4.54 -3.15 -21.60
N GLY A 64 5.48 -3.69 -20.82
CA GLY A 64 6.61 -2.95 -20.25
C GLY A 64 6.28 -2.05 -19.06
N LEU A 65 5.18 -2.31 -18.35
CA LEU A 65 4.75 -1.56 -17.16
C LEU A 65 5.01 -2.25 -15.83
N TYR A 66 5.49 -3.50 -15.81
CA TYR A 66 5.65 -4.25 -14.57
C TYR A 66 6.54 -3.50 -13.56
N GLU A 67 7.78 -3.19 -13.92
CA GLU A 67 8.68 -2.45 -13.01
C GLU A 67 8.18 -1.04 -12.72
N VAL A 68 7.52 -0.39 -13.69
CA VAL A 68 6.96 0.96 -13.50
C VAL A 68 5.87 0.96 -12.41
N LEU A 69 5.02 -0.06 -12.37
CA LEU A 69 3.86 -0.11 -11.47
C LEU A 69 4.13 -0.84 -10.15
N TRP A 70 4.95 -1.89 -10.17
CA TRP A 70 5.21 -2.74 -9.00
C TRP A 70 6.50 -2.44 -8.28
N HIS A 71 7.52 -1.92 -8.99
CA HIS A 71 8.85 -1.68 -8.44
C HIS A 71 9.44 -0.32 -8.94
N PRO A 72 8.67 0.79 -8.89
CA PRO A 72 9.12 2.07 -9.43
C PRO A 72 10.47 2.53 -8.82
N GLU A 73 10.69 2.25 -7.54
CA GLU A 73 11.91 2.57 -6.80
C GLU A 73 13.14 1.85 -7.34
N GLU A 74 13.00 0.62 -7.85
CA GLU A 74 14.11 -0.16 -8.40
C GLU A 74 14.63 0.43 -9.73
N ILE A 75 13.77 1.14 -10.45
CA ILE A 75 14.10 1.81 -11.72
C ILE A 75 14.24 3.34 -11.59
N GLY A 76 14.28 3.85 -10.35
CA GLY A 76 14.53 5.27 -10.07
C GLY A 76 13.36 6.21 -10.34
N ILE A 77 12.14 5.66 -10.39
CA ILE A 77 10.91 6.46 -10.37
C ILE A 77 10.57 6.77 -8.91
N THR A 78 10.67 8.04 -8.56
CA THR A 78 10.36 8.56 -7.21
C THR A 78 9.24 9.60 -7.22
N VAL A 79 8.94 10.19 -8.39
CA VAL A 79 7.88 11.20 -8.54
C VAL A 79 6.96 10.89 -9.72
N ALA A 80 5.69 11.29 -9.56
CA ALA A 80 4.59 10.99 -10.47
C ALA A 80 4.84 11.33 -11.94
N SER A 81 5.48 12.46 -12.21
CA SER A 81 5.82 12.89 -13.58
C SER A 81 6.69 11.88 -14.35
N GLN A 82 7.53 11.08 -13.66
CA GLN A 82 8.38 10.09 -14.30
C GLN A 82 7.59 8.88 -14.84
N MET A 83 6.40 8.60 -14.28
CA MET A 83 5.52 7.52 -14.78
C MET A 83 4.72 7.91 -16.02
N ILE A 84 4.58 9.21 -16.32
CA ILE A 84 3.70 9.71 -17.39
C ILE A 84 4.07 9.10 -18.73
N SER A 85 5.34 9.23 -19.16
CA SER A 85 5.75 8.76 -20.48
C SER A 85 5.66 7.24 -20.64
N PRO A 86 6.13 6.40 -19.69
CA PRO A 86 5.88 4.96 -19.73
C PRO A 86 4.39 4.60 -19.83
N LEU A 87 3.55 5.21 -18.99
CA LEU A 87 2.10 4.94 -19.00
C LEU A 87 1.45 5.34 -20.31
N GLU A 88 1.75 6.51 -20.87
CA GLU A 88 1.20 6.96 -22.15
C GLU A 88 1.57 6.00 -23.29
N ASN A 89 2.83 5.58 -23.36
CA ASN A 89 3.32 4.66 -24.38
C ASN A 89 2.64 3.29 -24.27
N SER A 90 2.57 2.75 -23.07
CA SER A 90 1.97 1.42 -22.84
C SER A 90 0.45 1.43 -22.98
N ILE A 91 -0.26 2.48 -22.55
CA ILE A 91 -1.71 2.62 -22.79
C ILE A 91 -1.99 2.66 -24.28
N LYS A 92 -1.23 3.44 -25.05
CA LYS A 92 -1.38 3.51 -26.50
C LYS A 92 -1.14 2.14 -27.17
N GLU A 93 -0.15 1.38 -26.71
CA GLU A 93 0.13 0.02 -27.21
C GLU A 93 -0.98 -0.97 -26.84
N LEU A 94 -1.51 -0.93 -25.61
CA LEU A 94 -2.64 -1.75 -25.19
C LEU A 94 -3.85 -1.50 -26.10
N GLU A 95 -4.22 -0.22 -26.27
CA GLU A 95 -5.38 0.18 -27.08
C GLU A 95 -5.22 -0.13 -28.57
N ALA A 96 -4.00 -0.06 -29.10
CA ALA A 96 -3.72 -0.40 -30.48
C ALA A 96 -3.78 -1.91 -30.75
N ASN A 97 -3.44 -2.74 -29.76
CA ASN A 97 -3.29 -4.19 -29.92
C ASN A 97 -4.06 -4.99 -28.85
N PRO A 98 -5.39 -4.81 -28.69
CA PRO A 98 -6.14 -5.44 -27.59
C PRO A 98 -6.07 -6.97 -27.62
N ASP A 99 -6.17 -7.60 -28.79
CA ASP A 99 -6.14 -9.06 -28.92
C ASP A 99 -4.81 -9.67 -28.49
N LYS A 100 -3.70 -8.95 -28.69
CA LYS A 100 -2.36 -9.35 -28.23
C LYS A 100 -2.27 -9.42 -26.71
N TYR A 101 -3.03 -8.58 -26.00
CA TYR A 101 -2.96 -8.47 -24.54
C TYR A 101 -4.07 -9.23 -23.81
N LYS A 102 -5.24 -9.41 -24.44
CA LYS A 102 -6.34 -10.20 -23.88
C LYS A 102 -5.98 -11.67 -23.63
N VAL A 103 -4.97 -12.20 -24.30
CA VAL A 103 -4.43 -13.55 -24.02
C VAL A 103 -3.85 -13.68 -22.61
N TYR A 104 -3.46 -12.56 -21.97
CA TYR A 104 -2.98 -12.52 -20.60
C TYR A 104 -4.11 -12.34 -19.57
N ASN A 105 -5.38 -12.34 -20.00
CA ASN A 105 -6.49 -12.32 -19.05
C ASN A 105 -6.39 -13.54 -18.11
N PRO A 106 -6.48 -13.33 -16.79
CA PRO A 106 -6.30 -14.41 -15.84
C PRO A 106 -7.46 -15.40 -15.93
N SER A 107 -7.13 -16.69 -15.86
CA SER A 107 -8.09 -17.79 -16.00
C SER A 107 -9.06 -17.93 -14.83
N ASN A 108 -8.72 -17.33 -13.67
CA ASN A 108 -9.55 -17.32 -12.47
C ASN A 108 -10.71 -16.30 -12.51
N GLY A 109 -10.73 -15.43 -13.54
CA GLY A 109 -11.78 -14.42 -13.74
C GLY A 109 -11.68 -13.19 -12.82
N TRP A 110 -10.58 -13.01 -12.07
CA TRP A 110 -10.34 -11.83 -11.24
C TRP A 110 -9.46 -10.83 -11.99
N ASP A 111 -10.05 -9.67 -12.30
CA ASP A 111 -9.54 -8.67 -13.25
C ASP A 111 -9.40 -9.19 -14.70
N ASN A 112 -9.22 -8.26 -15.63
CA ASN A 112 -9.02 -8.53 -17.04
C ASN A 112 -8.31 -7.33 -17.70
N TYR A 113 -8.09 -7.44 -19.01
CA TYR A 113 -7.53 -6.41 -19.86
C TYR A 113 -8.24 -5.04 -19.71
N GLU A 114 -9.57 -5.02 -19.71
CA GLU A 114 -10.33 -3.79 -19.56
C GLU A 114 -10.10 -3.14 -18.19
N ASP A 115 -9.98 -3.94 -17.12
CA ASP A 115 -9.66 -3.47 -15.78
C ASP A 115 -8.22 -2.94 -15.71
N PHE A 116 -7.25 -3.61 -16.34
CA PHE A 116 -5.86 -3.15 -16.40
C PHE A 116 -5.72 -1.82 -17.16
N VAL A 117 -6.37 -1.68 -18.31
CA VAL A 117 -6.36 -0.43 -19.08
C VAL A 117 -7.00 0.70 -18.29
N ARG A 118 -8.12 0.44 -17.61
CA ARG A 118 -8.78 1.44 -16.75
C ARG A 118 -7.87 1.87 -15.61
N PHE A 119 -7.21 0.93 -14.94
CA PHE A 119 -6.25 1.21 -13.88
C PHE A 119 -5.10 2.09 -14.40
N CYS A 120 -4.45 1.72 -15.50
CA CYS A 120 -3.34 2.48 -16.07
C CYS A 120 -3.75 3.92 -16.39
N LYS A 121 -4.95 4.12 -16.96
CA LYS A 121 -5.49 5.47 -17.24
C LYS A 121 -5.76 6.28 -15.98
N SER A 122 -6.28 5.66 -14.93
CA SER A 122 -6.52 6.34 -13.64
C SER A 122 -5.22 6.78 -12.98
N VAL A 123 -4.19 5.91 -13.00
CA VAL A 123 -2.85 6.27 -12.52
C VAL A 123 -2.28 7.41 -13.35
N LEU A 124 -2.31 7.31 -14.69
CA LEU A 124 -1.81 8.36 -15.60
C LEU A 124 -2.52 9.71 -15.35
N GLN A 125 -3.83 9.70 -15.12
CA GLN A 125 -4.59 10.90 -14.76
C GLN A 125 -4.06 11.53 -13.48
N LYS A 126 -3.83 10.75 -12.42
CA LYS A 126 -3.26 11.28 -11.17
C LYS A 126 -1.82 11.74 -11.31
N CYS A 127 -1.02 11.07 -12.14
CA CYS A 127 0.33 11.55 -12.44
C CYS A 127 0.33 12.93 -13.10
N ARG A 128 -0.68 13.24 -13.92
CA ARG A 128 -0.83 14.57 -14.54
C ARG A 128 -1.41 15.61 -13.58
N GLU A 129 -2.27 15.19 -12.65
CA GLU A 129 -2.88 16.05 -11.63
C GLU A 129 -1.85 16.49 -10.58
N TYR A 130 -0.97 15.58 -10.17
CA TYR A 130 0.06 15.80 -9.15
C TYR A 130 1.45 15.36 -9.64
N PRO A 131 2.07 16.07 -10.60
CA PRO A 131 3.30 15.63 -11.26
C PRO A 131 4.54 15.56 -10.34
N ASP A 132 4.50 16.26 -9.21
CA ASP A 132 5.52 16.32 -8.18
C ASP A 132 5.24 15.40 -6.99
N ALA A 133 4.10 14.69 -6.97
CA ALA A 133 3.78 13.75 -5.90
C ALA A 133 4.84 12.65 -5.82
N ALA A 134 5.29 12.36 -4.60
CA ALA A 134 6.08 11.17 -4.31
C ALA A 134 5.25 9.91 -4.59
N ILE A 135 5.91 8.87 -5.09
CA ILE A 135 5.26 7.58 -5.33
C ILE A 135 5.84 6.55 -4.38
N GLU A 136 4.95 5.69 -3.90
CA GLU A 136 5.27 4.46 -3.20
C GLU A 136 4.42 3.34 -3.82
N ALA A 137 5.05 2.20 -4.13
CA ALA A 137 4.37 0.97 -4.43
C ALA A 137 4.41 0.07 -3.20
N CYS A 138 3.25 -0.41 -2.75
CA CYS A 138 3.14 -1.38 -1.66
C CYS A 138 2.35 -2.60 -2.15
N GLY A 139 2.89 -3.80 -1.93
CA GLY A 139 2.29 -5.07 -2.35
C GLY A 139 2.62 -6.20 -1.40
#